data_AF-A0A081NDH5-F1
#
_entry.id   AF-A0A081NDH5-F1
#
_cell.length_a   1.000
_cell.length_b   1.000
_cell.length_c   1.000
_cell.angle_alpha   90.00
_cell.angle_beta   90.00
_cell.angle_gamma   90.00
#
_symmetry.space_group_name_H-M   'P 1'
#
loop_
_entity.id
_entity.type
_entity.pdbx_description
1 polymer ?
#
loop_
_entity_poly.entity_id
_entity_poly.type
_entity_poly.pdbx_seq_one_letter_code
_entity_poly.pdbx_strand_id
1 'polypeptide(L)'
;MRQVQPRQLQIGEVDIGSIELDHRSRDDIPQILLGLQHLYLNAEARDLVFSLLEQAVPENISPDRGRPGMQLWKILVLGVLRLNLDWNYDRLREMANQHATIRAMLGHGMYDLYEYKLQTIKDNVSLLTPELLNQINEVVVAEGHKIVGKKKKIR
;
A
#
# COMPACT_ATOMS: atom_id res chain seq x y z
N MET A 1 -4.35 -12.37 13.94
CA MET A 1 -3.53 -11.16 13.70
C MET A 1 -3.30 -11.01 12.20
N ARG A 2 -3.61 -9.85 11.61
CA ARG A 2 -3.32 -9.60 10.18
C ARG A 2 -1.81 -9.58 9.99
N GLN A 3 -1.32 -10.20 8.93
CA GLN A 3 0.10 -10.14 8.61
C GLN A 3 0.39 -8.83 7.87
N VAL A 4 1.51 -8.21 8.20
CA VAL A 4 2.06 -7.06 7.47
C VAL A 4 2.30 -7.44 6.00
N GLN A 5 3.00 -8.56 5.78
CA GLN A 5 3.28 -9.16 4.48
C GLN A 5 3.67 -10.65 4.66
N PRO A 6 3.48 -11.52 3.65
CA PRO A 6 4.06 -12.86 3.65
C PRO A 6 5.60 -12.82 3.77
N ARG A 7 6.15 -13.76 4.54
CA ARG A 7 7.62 -13.91 4.74
C ARG A 7 8.37 -14.44 3.52
N GLN A 8 7.65 -14.99 2.54
CA GLN A 8 8.22 -15.59 1.33
C GLN A 8 7.36 -15.19 0.13
N LEU A 9 8.04 -14.80 -0.95
CA LEU A 9 7.40 -14.49 -2.24
C LEU A 9 6.75 -15.74 -2.83
N GLN A 10 5.57 -15.55 -3.42
CA GLN A 10 4.93 -16.60 -4.20
C GLN A 10 5.50 -16.69 -5.61
N ILE A 11 5.23 -17.81 -6.29
CA ILE A 11 5.68 -18.01 -7.68
C ILE A 11 5.12 -16.90 -8.57
N GLY A 12 6.00 -16.20 -9.27
CA GLY A 12 5.65 -15.10 -10.17
C GLY A 12 5.39 -13.76 -9.48
N GLU A 13 5.52 -13.68 -8.15
CA GLU A 13 5.55 -12.41 -7.40
C GLU A 13 6.91 -11.73 -7.59
N VAL A 14 6.88 -10.41 -7.75
CA VAL A 14 8.07 -9.57 -7.86
C VAL A 14 8.26 -8.87 -6.51
N ASP A 15 9.49 -8.79 -6.02
CA ASP A 15 9.76 -8.02 -4.81
C ASP A 15 9.36 -6.56 -5.04
N ILE A 16 8.64 -5.96 -4.09
CA ILE A 16 8.11 -4.59 -4.23
C ILE A 16 9.22 -3.59 -4.52
N GLY A 17 10.41 -3.78 -3.95
CA GLY A 17 11.59 -2.96 -4.18
C GLY A 17 12.16 -3.05 -5.60
N SER A 18 11.82 -4.11 -6.33
CA SER A 18 12.30 -4.38 -7.70
C SER A 18 11.28 -4.07 -8.79
N ILE A 19 10.07 -3.61 -8.44
CA ILE A 19 9.06 -3.21 -9.43
C ILE A 19 9.60 -2.03 -10.25
N GLU A 20 9.69 -2.20 -11.56
CA GLU A 20 10.09 -1.13 -12.47
C GLU A 20 8.95 -0.12 -12.65
N LEU A 21 9.21 1.14 -12.32
CA LEU A 21 8.26 2.24 -12.41
C LEU A 21 8.86 3.37 -13.26
N ASP A 22 8.07 3.89 -14.21
CA ASP A 22 8.50 5.02 -15.03
C ASP A 22 8.46 6.32 -14.24
N HIS A 23 9.63 6.75 -13.74
CA HIS A 23 9.82 8.02 -13.05
C HIS A 23 9.57 9.25 -13.92
N ARG A 24 9.51 9.11 -15.24
CA ARG A 24 9.21 10.21 -16.18
C ARG A 24 7.75 10.28 -16.56
N SER A 25 6.95 9.30 -16.14
CA SER A 25 5.52 9.32 -16.39
C SER A 25 4.90 10.59 -15.82
N ARG A 26 4.07 11.23 -16.64
CA ARG A 26 3.23 12.37 -16.22
C ARG A 26 1.89 11.92 -15.65
N ASP A 27 1.61 10.62 -15.71
CA ASP A 27 0.44 10.03 -15.05
C ASP A 27 0.70 9.92 -13.55
N ASP A 28 -0.37 10.05 -12.77
CA ASP A 28 -0.30 10.07 -11.32
C ASP A 28 -0.01 8.69 -10.71
N ILE A 29 -0.43 7.59 -11.36
CA ILE A 29 -0.28 6.23 -10.80
C ILE A 29 1.21 5.88 -10.60
N PRO A 30 2.11 5.98 -11.60
CA PRO A 30 3.52 5.64 -11.40
C PRO A 30 4.20 6.50 -10.32
N GLN A 31 3.83 7.78 -10.20
CA GLN A 31 4.39 8.68 -9.18
C GLN A 31 3.96 8.29 -7.77
N ILE A 32 2.68 7.94 -7.58
CA ILE A 32 2.17 7.43 -6.30
C ILE A 32 2.85 6.10 -5.95
N LEU A 33 2.98 5.19 -6.91
CA LEU A 33 3.62 3.90 -6.71
C LEU A 33 5.12 4.04 -6.36
N LEU A 34 5.83 5.03 -6.91
CA LEU A 34 7.21 5.34 -6.53
C LEU A 34 7.31 5.77 -5.06
N GLY A 35 6.38 6.60 -4.60
CA GLY A 35 6.29 6.99 -3.19
C GLY A 35 6.04 5.78 -2.27
N LEU A 36 5.13 4.89 -2.66
CA LEU A 36 4.84 3.65 -1.92
C LEU A 36 6.04 2.70 -1.92
N GLN A 37 6.71 2.52 -3.07
CA GLN A 37 7.91 1.69 -3.16
C GLN A 37 9.04 2.25 -2.28
N HIS A 38 9.22 3.57 -2.25
CA HIS A 38 10.19 4.21 -1.38
C HIS A 38 9.87 3.97 0.10
N LEU A 39 8.61 4.17 0.49
CA LEU A 39 8.14 3.89 1.85
C LEU A 39 8.39 2.43 2.23
N TYR A 40 8.10 1.49 1.33
CA TYR A 40 8.31 0.06 1.55
C TYR A 40 9.79 -0.31 1.76
N LEU A 41 10.70 0.33 1.02
CA LEU A 41 12.14 0.10 1.13
C LEU A 41 12.77 0.74 2.38
N ASN A 42 12.15 1.78 2.94
CA ASN A 42 12.61 2.41 4.16
C ASN A 42 12.04 1.71 5.40
N ALA A 43 12.82 0.80 5.99
CA ALA A 43 12.40 0.01 7.14
C ALA A 43 11.88 0.86 8.32
N GLU A 44 12.54 1.97 8.65
CA GLU A 44 12.13 2.84 9.76
C GLU A 44 10.75 3.45 9.52
N ALA A 45 10.56 4.09 8.36
CA ALA A 45 9.29 4.73 8.01
C ALA A 45 8.17 3.69 7.84
N ARG A 46 8.48 2.55 7.22
CA ARG A 46 7.55 1.43 7.03
C ARG A 46 7.05 0.88 8.36
N ASP A 47 7.96 0.61 9.30
CA ASP A 47 7.61 -0.01 10.57
C ASP A 47 6.77 0.94 11.45
N LEU A 48 7.04 2.25 11.37
CA LEU A 48 6.19 3.28 11.98
C LEU A 48 4.78 3.30 11.39
N VAL A 49 4.66 3.33 10.06
CA VAL A 49 3.35 3.30 9.37
C VAL A 49 2.58 2.03 9.70
N PHE A 50 3.25 0.87 9.74
CA PHE A 50 2.61 -0.39 10.09
C PHE A 50 2.17 -0.44 11.55
N SER A 51 2.96 0.11 12.48
CA SER A 51 2.55 0.23 13.88
C SER A 51 1.28 1.06 14.04
N LEU A 52 1.14 2.17 13.28
CA LEU A 52 -0.09 2.97 13.26
C LEU A 52 -1.28 2.18 12.70
N LEU A 53 -1.08 1.47 11.59
CA LEU A 53 -2.12 0.65 10.98
C LEU A 53 -2.56 -0.50 11.90
N GLU A 54 -1.64 -1.13 12.63
CA GLU A 54 -1.96 -2.19 13.60
C GLU A 54 -2.85 -1.68 14.73
N GLN A 55 -2.59 -0.49 15.27
CA GLN A 55 -3.38 0.13 16.34
C GLN A 55 -4.81 0.48 15.90
N ALA A 56 -5.00 0.81 14.63
CA ALA A 56 -6.30 1.20 14.09
C ALA A 56 -7.18 0.01 13.68
N VAL A 57 -6.61 -1.18 13.53
CA VAL A 57 -7.38 -2.37 13.13
C VAL A 57 -8.00 -3.02 14.37
N PRO A 58 -9.33 -3.19 14.44
CA PRO A 58 -9.97 -3.81 15.59
C PRO A 58 -9.49 -5.25 15.79
N GLU A 59 -9.18 -5.60 17.05
CA GLU A 59 -8.67 -6.93 17.47
C GLU A 59 -9.63 -8.09 17.16
N ASN A 60 -10.88 -7.79 16.82
CA ASN A 60 -12.00 -8.73 16.72
C ASN A 60 -12.01 -9.67 15.50
N ILE A 61 -10.88 -9.85 14.81
CA ILE A 61 -10.72 -10.92 13.81
C ILE A 61 -10.03 -12.11 14.49
N SER A 62 -10.84 -12.86 15.25
CA SER A 62 -10.42 -14.12 15.88
C SER A 62 -9.80 -15.05 14.82
N PRO A 63 -8.63 -15.67 15.10
CA PRO A 63 -8.04 -16.69 14.23
C PRO A 63 -8.95 -17.91 14.03
N ASP A 64 -9.96 -18.09 14.87
CA ASP A 64 -10.92 -19.20 14.84
C ASP A 64 -12.04 -18.98 13.81
N ARG A 65 -12.17 -17.77 13.26
CA ARG A 65 -13.17 -17.42 12.23
C ARG A 65 -12.58 -17.37 10.82
N GLY A 66 -11.71 -18.32 10.48
CA GLY A 66 -11.44 -18.85 9.12
C GLY A 66 -11.03 -17.91 7.95
N ARG A 67 -11.25 -16.60 8.01
CA ARG A 67 -10.93 -15.65 6.95
C ARG A 67 -9.76 -14.78 7.39
N PRO A 68 -8.54 -15.04 6.91
CA PRO A 68 -7.43 -14.12 7.15
C PRO A 68 -7.83 -12.74 6.59
N GLY A 69 -7.76 -11.71 7.44
CA GLY A 69 -8.00 -10.34 7.02
C GLY A 69 -6.99 -9.91 5.93
N MET A 70 -7.34 -8.87 5.17
CA MET A 70 -6.43 -8.30 4.16
C MET A 70 -5.13 -7.83 4.83
N GLN A 71 -3.99 -8.06 4.18
CA GLN A 71 -2.68 -7.62 4.67
C GLN A 71 -2.63 -6.10 4.79
N LEU A 72 -1.98 -5.57 5.82
CA LEU A 72 -1.94 -4.12 6.10
C LEU A 72 -1.34 -3.32 4.93
N TRP A 73 -0.31 -3.88 4.27
CA TRP A 73 0.27 -3.30 3.08
C TRP A 73 -0.75 -3.09 1.95
N LYS A 74 -1.58 -4.11 1.67
CA LYS A 74 -2.63 -4.03 0.64
C LYS A 74 -3.67 -2.95 0.99
N ILE A 75 -4.02 -2.84 2.27
CA ILE A 75 -4.97 -1.82 2.76
C ILE A 75 -4.39 -0.42 2.52
N LEU A 76 -3.12 -0.19 2.88
CA LEU A 76 -2.44 1.08 2.68
C LEU A 76 -2.38 1.47 1.20
N VAL A 77 -1.90 0.56 0.33
CA VAL A 77 -1.79 0.81 -1.11
C VAL A 77 -3.15 1.19 -1.72
N LEU A 78 -4.19 0.42 -1.43
CA LEU A 78 -5.54 0.69 -1.93
C LEU A 78 -6.09 2.03 -1.40
N GLY A 79 -5.86 2.33 -0.12
CA GLY A 79 -6.26 3.60 0.49
C GLY A 79 -5.58 4.81 -0.14
N VAL A 80 -4.26 4.75 -0.30
CA VAL A 80 -3.46 5.82 -0.89
C VAL A 80 -3.88 6.07 -2.34
N LEU A 81 -4.03 5.02 -3.15
CA LEU A 81 -4.51 5.16 -4.54
C LEU A 81 -5.91 5.78 -4.59
N ARG A 82 -6.82 5.30 -3.74
CA ARG A 82 -8.20 5.82 -3.69
C ARG A 82 -8.25 7.31 -3.41
N LEU A 83 -7.51 7.76 -2.40
CA LEU A 83 -7.53 9.14 -1.93
C LEU A 83 -6.83 10.10 -2.89
N ASN A 84 -5.66 9.71 -3.41
CA ASN A 84 -4.87 10.58 -4.28
C ASN A 84 -5.46 10.70 -5.69
N LEU A 85 -6.19 9.68 -6.17
CA LEU A 85 -6.78 9.66 -7.51
C LEU A 85 -8.29 9.92 -7.51
N ASP A 86 -8.86 10.25 -6.36
CA ASP A 86 -10.30 10.48 -6.14
C ASP A 86 -11.18 9.33 -6.70
N TRP A 87 -10.74 8.09 -6.47
CA TRP A 87 -11.47 6.92 -6.97
C TRP A 87 -12.62 6.53 -6.03
N ASN A 88 -13.76 6.20 -6.63
CA ASN A 88 -14.80 5.45 -5.92
C ASN A 88 -14.38 3.98 -5.74
N TYR A 89 -15.13 3.22 -4.93
CA TYR A 89 -14.79 1.82 -4.63
C TYR A 89 -14.88 0.88 -5.83
N ASP A 90 -15.76 1.16 -6.79
CA ASP A 90 -15.88 0.36 -8.01
C ASP A 90 -14.66 0.54 -8.91
N ARG A 91 -14.21 1.79 -9.10
CA ARG A 91 -13.00 2.10 -9.85
C ARG A 91 -11.77 1.53 -9.16
N LEU A 92 -11.65 1.68 -7.84
CA LEU A 92 -10.55 1.10 -7.08
C LEU A 92 -10.49 -0.42 -7.23
N ARG A 93 -11.65 -1.11 -7.18
CA ARG A 93 -11.73 -2.55 -7.40
C ARG A 93 -11.27 -2.95 -8.79
N GLU A 94 -11.75 -2.24 -9.81
CA GLU A 94 -11.38 -2.50 -11.20
C GLU A 94 -9.87 -2.41 -11.39
N MET A 95 -9.27 -1.32 -10.90
CA MET A 95 -7.83 -1.08 -11.00
C MET A 95 -7.02 -2.11 -10.20
N ALA A 96 -7.47 -2.46 -8.99
CA ALA A 96 -6.83 -3.50 -8.18
C ALA A 96 -6.87 -4.88 -8.83
N ASN A 97 -7.92 -5.18 -9.61
CA ASN A 97 -8.08 -6.46 -10.28
C ASN A 97 -7.41 -6.55 -11.64
N GLN A 98 -7.32 -5.45 -12.40
CA GLN A 98 -6.89 -5.49 -13.80
C GLN A 98 -5.55 -4.78 -14.08
N HIS A 99 -5.15 -3.80 -13.27
CA HIS A 99 -3.96 -3.01 -13.58
C HIS A 99 -2.69 -3.72 -13.09
N ALA A 100 -1.91 -4.27 -14.02
CA ALA A 100 -0.74 -5.12 -13.74
C ALA A 100 0.24 -4.52 -12.71
N THR A 101 0.62 -3.25 -12.85
CA THR A 101 1.57 -2.61 -11.91
C THR A 101 0.98 -2.41 -10.51
N ILE A 102 -0.35 -2.17 -10.41
CA ILE A 102 -1.03 -2.04 -9.12
C ILE A 102 -1.11 -3.42 -8.47
N ARG A 103 -1.42 -4.47 -9.25
CA ARG A 103 -1.40 -5.86 -8.78
C ARG A 103 -0.02 -6.25 -8.25
N ALA A 104 1.04 -5.92 -8.98
CA ALA A 104 2.41 -6.15 -8.53
C ALA A 104 2.71 -5.42 -7.21
N MET A 105 2.30 -4.15 -7.08
CA MET A 105 2.46 -3.38 -5.84
C MET A 105 1.68 -3.98 -4.67
N LEU A 106 0.54 -4.62 -4.94
CA LEU A 106 -0.24 -5.36 -3.96
C LEU A 106 0.36 -6.73 -3.61
N GLY A 107 1.49 -7.14 -4.20
CA GLY A 107 2.12 -8.44 -3.98
C GLY A 107 1.40 -9.59 -4.69
N HIS A 108 0.72 -9.31 -5.81
CA HIS A 108 0.19 -10.35 -6.68
C HIS A 108 1.21 -10.73 -7.73
N GLY A 109 1.39 -12.04 -7.93
CA GLY A 109 2.19 -12.55 -9.03
C GLY A 109 1.52 -12.39 -10.39
N MET A 110 2.34 -12.48 -11.45
CA MET A 110 1.88 -12.32 -12.84
C MET A 110 0.71 -13.27 -13.21
N TYR A 111 0.67 -14.47 -12.63
CA TYR A 111 -0.34 -15.49 -12.89
C TYR A 111 -1.36 -15.64 -11.76
N ASP A 112 -1.39 -14.70 -10.81
CA ASP A 112 -2.33 -14.75 -9.71
C ASP A 112 -3.75 -14.42 -10.18
N LEU A 113 -4.65 -15.40 -10.04
CA LEU A 113 -6.07 -15.29 -10.38
C LEU A 113 -6.93 -14.71 -9.25
N TYR A 114 -6.31 -14.27 -8.15
CA TYR A 114 -7.04 -13.65 -7.05
C TYR A 114 -7.74 -12.36 -7.51
N GLU A 115 -9.02 -12.27 -7.17
CA GLU A 115 -9.85 -11.10 -7.41
C GLU A 115 -10.40 -10.52 -6.11
N TYR A 116 -10.23 -9.22 -5.94
CA TYR A 116 -10.84 -8.46 -4.86
C TYR A 116 -12.34 -8.32 -5.08
N LYS A 117 -13.11 -8.79 -4.10
CA LYS A 117 -14.55 -8.48 -4.01
C LYS A 117 -14.76 -7.05 -3.51
N LEU A 118 -15.78 -6.36 -4.04
CA LEU A 118 -16.09 -4.97 -3.69
C LEU A 118 -16.21 -4.75 -2.18
N GLN A 119 -16.98 -5.62 -1.51
CA GLN A 119 -17.19 -5.54 -0.07
C GLN A 119 -15.87 -5.68 0.70
N THR A 120 -14.97 -6.54 0.22
CA THR A 120 -13.67 -6.74 0.86
C THR A 120 -12.79 -5.50 0.78
N ILE A 121 -12.82 -4.76 -0.33
CA ILE A 121 -12.12 -3.47 -0.42
C ILE A 121 -12.77 -2.46 0.51
N LYS A 122 -14.10 -2.34 0.49
CA LYS A 122 -14.84 -1.40 1.35
C LYS A 122 -14.52 -1.61 2.83
N ASP A 123 -14.69 -2.83 3.33
CA ASP A 123 -14.51 -3.16 4.76
C ASP A 123 -13.09 -2.91 5.27
N ASN A 124 -12.08 -2.98 4.39
CA ASN A 124 -10.69 -2.84 4.80
C ASN A 124 -10.15 -1.43 4.57
N VAL A 125 -10.47 -0.80 3.42
CA VAL A 125 -10.03 0.57 3.13
C VAL A 125 -10.75 1.59 4.02
N SER A 126 -11.98 1.31 4.46
CA SER A 126 -12.70 2.19 5.41
C SER A 126 -12.09 2.23 6.81
N LEU A 127 -11.12 1.37 7.11
CA LEU A 127 -10.37 1.39 8.38
C LEU A 127 -9.39 2.56 8.43
N LEU A 128 -9.06 3.15 7.29
CA LEU A 128 -8.19 4.32 7.21
C LEU A 128 -9.00 5.58 7.52
N THR A 129 -9.18 5.86 8.81
CA THR A 129 -9.87 7.07 9.25
C THR A 129 -9.05 8.33 8.92
N PRO A 130 -9.68 9.51 8.83
CA PRO A 130 -8.95 10.76 8.60
C PRO A 130 -7.81 11.00 9.61
N GLU A 131 -8.02 10.62 10.87
CA GLU A 131 -7.03 10.77 11.94
C GLU A 131 -5.82 9.87 11.69
N LEU A 132 -6.06 8.60 11.34
CA LEU A 132 -4.99 7.66 11.01
C LEU A 132 -4.22 8.09 9.76
N LEU A 133 -4.95 8.56 8.74
CA LEU A 133 -4.33 9.07 7.50
C LEU A 133 -3.45 10.29 7.77
N ASN A 134 -3.86 11.19 8.66
CA ASN A 134 -3.04 12.32 9.08
C ASN A 134 -1.74 11.87 9.77
N GLN A 135 -1.83 10.90 10.69
CA GLN A 135 -0.63 10.35 11.35
C GLN A 135 0.32 9.68 10.36
N ILE A 136 -0.21 8.90 9.40
CA ILE A 136 0.61 8.30 8.34
C ILE A 136 1.25 9.40 7.48
N ASN A 137 0.49 10.46 7.14
CA ASN A 137 1.00 11.58 6.36
C ASN A 137 2.14 12.32 7.06
N GLU A 138 2.09 12.50 8.39
CA GLU A 138 3.20 13.08 9.15
C GLU A 138 4.50 12.28 8.99
N VAL A 139 4.42 10.95 9.08
CA VAL A 139 5.58 10.05 8.86
C VAL A 139 6.11 10.18 7.44
N VAL A 140 5.23 10.14 6.43
CA VAL A 140 5.60 10.21 5.01
C VAL A 140 6.22 11.57 4.66
N VAL A 141 5.65 12.68 5.16
CA VAL A 141 6.18 14.03 4.94
C VAL A 141 7.54 14.22 5.60
N ALA A 142 7.71 13.73 6.84
CA ALA A 142 8.99 13.78 7.53
C ALA A 142 10.08 13.04 6.73
N GLU A 143 9.76 11.88 6.15
CA GLU A 143 10.67 11.15 5.28
C GLU A 143 10.95 11.91 3.98
N GLY A 144 9.91 12.47 3.34
CA GLY A 144 10.06 13.32 2.15
C GLY A 144 11.02 14.50 2.37
N HIS A 145 10.96 15.15 3.54
CA HIS A 145 11.89 16.22 3.89
C HIS A 145 13.36 15.75 3.97
N LYS A 146 13.62 14.53 4.44
CA LYS A 146 15.00 13.97 4.45
C LYS A 146 15.54 13.80 3.02
N ILE A 147 14.69 13.39 2.07
CA ILE A 147 15.08 13.21 0.66
C ILE A 147 15.39 14.56 0.00
N VAL A 148 14.50 15.54 0.16
CA VAL A 148 14.67 16.87 -0.44
C VAL A 148 15.83 17.63 0.21
N GLY A 149 15.99 17.51 1.53
CA GLY A 149 17.07 18.13 2.28
C GLY A 149 18.47 17.64 1.87
N LYS A 150 18.60 16.35 1.55
CA LYS A 150 19.85 15.76 1.03
C LYS A 150 20.24 16.26 -0.36
N LYS A 151 19.31 16.80 -1.17
CA LYS A 151 19.62 17.37 -2.50
C LYS A 151 20.35 18.72 -2.44
N LYS A 152 20.55 19.34 -1.27
CA LYS A 152 21.45 20.51 -1.12
C LYS A 152 22.92 20.08 -0.95
N LYS A 153 23.55 19.66 -2.05
CA LYS A 153 24.99 19.76 -2.34
C LYS A 153 25.27 19.19 -3.74
N ILE A 154 24.78 19.87 -4.76
CA ILE A 154 25.41 19.81 -6.08
C ILE A 154 25.94 21.22 -6.29
N ARG A 155 27.24 21.39 -6.06
CA ARG A 155 28.02 22.58 -6.44
C ARG A 155 28.34 22.48 -7.91
#